data_AF-A4A001-F1
#
_entry.id   AF-A4A001-F1
#
_cell.length_a   1.000
_cell.length_b   1.000
_cell.length_c   1.000
_cell.angle_alpha   90.00
_cell.angle_beta   90.00
_cell.angle_gamma   90.00
#
_symmetry.space_group_name_H-M   'P 1'
#
loop_
_entity.id
_entity.type
_entity.pdbx_description
1 polymer ?
#
loop_
_entity_poly.entity_id
_entity_poly.type
_entity_poly.pdbx_seq_one_letter_code
_entity_poly.pdbx_strand_id
1 'polypeptide(L)'
;MPTFRIAAICLVFSGIVSVAGAQTDAPPAEKKTPEKSQVRKLSDQHPIWFDRGRKMVIADGEICLRKGTLEMFACLQGTKEHESIVSLPVKAMMVHAGLIAIGAKQGTPVKFSPEFKPATGEEIAIYVQWKDDQGKTQIANARDWVRKSGTDDTLDTNWVFAGSYLWTDERTGEKVYTAEGGDLICVSNFMTATLDLPIESSQENATLNFEAFTDRIPAEGTKVRVFFVPKFKKPADAKPPIDEADPQPIEKPMPMPKAEEEKPMEKPAAATEKQETEKPAADQSETTEESPKEDTAAE
;
A
#
# COMPACT_ATOMS: atom_id res chain seq x y z
N MET A 1 -59.47 41.92 77.64
CA MET A 1 -59.68 40.49 77.98
C MET A 1 -58.87 39.65 77.00
N PRO A 2 -58.15 38.63 77.46
CA PRO A 2 -57.00 38.08 76.75
C PRO A 2 -57.41 37.17 75.59
N THR A 3 -56.86 37.48 74.41
CA THR A 3 -56.80 36.60 73.24
C THR A 3 -55.94 35.37 73.56
N PHE A 4 -56.58 34.20 73.65
CA PHE A 4 -55.87 32.92 73.63
C PHE A 4 -55.61 32.49 72.19
N ARG A 5 -54.33 32.25 71.92
CA ARG A 5 -53.78 31.66 70.69
C ARG A 5 -54.01 30.14 70.72
N ILE A 6 -54.46 29.57 69.60
CA ILE A 6 -54.25 28.15 69.30
C ILE A 6 -53.45 28.10 67.99
N ALA A 7 -52.20 27.67 68.11
CA ALA A 7 -51.31 27.38 67.00
C ALA A 7 -51.70 26.01 66.40
N ALA A 8 -52.09 25.99 65.13
CA ALA A 8 -52.24 24.77 64.37
C ALA A 8 -50.85 24.32 63.88
N ILE A 9 -50.42 23.15 64.33
CA ILE A 9 -49.19 22.48 63.88
C ILE A 9 -49.48 21.86 62.51
N CYS A 10 -48.99 22.48 61.44
CA CYS A 10 -48.93 21.88 60.11
C CYS A 10 -47.71 20.94 60.04
N LEU A 11 -47.96 19.63 60.17
CA LEU A 11 -46.98 18.58 59.87
C LEU A 11 -46.76 18.53 58.35
N VAL A 12 -45.61 19.03 57.90
CA VAL A 12 -45.13 18.87 56.52
C VAL A 12 -44.39 17.53 56.44
N PHE A 13 -45.03 16.52 55.86
CA PHE A 13 -44.35 15.28 55.47
C PHE A 13 -43.52 15.55 54.20
N SER A 14 -42.21 15.76 54.38
CA SER A 14 -41.25 15.78 53.27
C SER A 14 -40.98 14.35 52.82
N GLY A 15 -41.79 13.84 51.90
CA GLY A 15 -41.55 12.57 51.23
C GLY A 15 -40.46 12.72 50.18
N ILE A 16 -39.27 12.17 50.44
CA ILE A 16 -38.25 11.95 49.41
C ILE A 16 -38.71 10.78 48.56
N VAL A 17 -39.22 11.07 47.36
CA VAL A 17 -39.42 10.05 46.33
C VAL A 17 -38.06 9.76 45.71
N SER A 18 -37.43 8.67 46.15
CA SER A 18 -36.24 8.14 45.48
C SER A 18 -36.71 7.42 44.21
N VAL A 19 -36.57 8.09 43.07
CA VAL A 19 -36.74 7.45 41.76
C VAL A 19 -35.51 6.57 41.55
N ALA A 20 -35.64 5.28 41.86
CA ALA A 20 -34.67 4.28 41.44
C ALA A 20 -34.70 4.20 39.91
N GLY A 21 -33.84 4.98 39.27
CA GLY A 21 -33.53 4.82 37.86
C GLY A 21 -32.91 3.44 37.68
N ALA A 22 -33.67 2.51 37.11
CA ALA A 22 -33.12 1.26 36.61
C ALA A 22 -32.14 1.61 35.47
N GLN A 23 -30.86 1.73 35.81
CA GLN A 23 -29.79 1.60 34.84
C GLN A 23 -29.93 0.21 34.24
N THR A 24 -30.45 0.14 33.02
CA THR A 24 -30.26 -1.00 32.17
C THR A 24 -28.78 -1.03 31.83
N ASP A 25 -28.00 -1.75 32.63
CA ASP A 25 -26.65 -2.16 32.24
C ASP A 25 -26.81 -2.96 30.96
N ALA A 26 -26.50 -2.32 29.82
CA ALA A 26 -26.31 -3.02 28.58
C ALA A 26 -25.24 -4.10 28.84
N PRO A 27 -25.50 -5.38 28.51
CA PRO A 27 -24.49 -6.40 28.69
C PRO A 27 -23.21 -5.97 27.98
N PRO A 28 -22.01 -6.16 28.58
CA PRO A 28 -20.76 -5.86 27.92
C PRO A 28 -20.79 -6.49 26.54
N ALA A 29 -20.62 -5.69 25.49
CA ALA A 29 -20.56 -6.19 24.13
C ALA A 29 -19.52 -7.33 24.12
N GLU A 30 -19.99 -8.57 23.97
CA GLU A 30 -19.11 -9.72 23.86
C GLU A 30 -18.15 -9.41 22.72
N LYS A 31 -16.87 -9.28 23.05
CA LYS A 31 -15.81 -9.10 22.06
C LYS A 31 -15.78 -10.38 21.22
N LYS A 32 -16.58 -10.42 20.14
CA LYS A 32 -16.53 -11.48 19.15
C LYS A 32 -15.08 -11.58 18.68
N THR A 33 -14.48 -12.73 18.94
CA THR A 33 -13.07 -13.00 18.62
C THR A 33 -12.86 -12.75 17.12
N PRO A 34 -11.84 -11.97 16.72
CA PRO A 34 -11.53 -11.80 15.30
C PRO A 34 -11.39 -13.18 14.64
N GLU A 35 -11.86 -13.29 13.38
CA GLU A 35 -11.78 -14.55 12.64
C GLU A 35 -10.36 -15.14 12.72
N LYS A 36 -10.26 -16.46 12.91
CA LYS A 36 -8.96 -17.14 13.06
C LYS A 36 -8.08 -16.79 11.85
N SER A 37 -6.90 -16.25 12.12
CA SER A 37 -5.88 -15.94 11.12
C SER A 37 -5.61 -17.16 10.22
N GLN A 38 -5.73 -16.99 8.91
CA GLN A 38 -5.43 -18.01 7.90
C GLN A 38 -4.42 -17.48 6.88
N VAL A 39 -3.28 -17.01 7.38
CA VAL A 39 -2.25 -16.41 6.53
C VAL A 39 -1.54 -17.47 5.69
N ARG A 40 -1.27 -17.13 4.43
CA ARG A 40 -0.52 -17.92 3.45
C ARG A 40 0.36 -17.01 2.61
N LYS A 41 1.56 -17.48 2.23
CA LYS A 41 2.42 -16.81 1.25
C LYS A 41 1.77 -16.82 -0.13
N LEU A 42 1.89 -15.71 -0.85
CA LEU A 42 1.59 -15.63 -2.29
C LEU A 42 2.85 -15.88 -3.13
N SER A 43 4.04 -15.64 -2.57
CA SER A 43 5.32 -15.89 -3.22
C SER A 43 6.37 -16.31 -2.19
N ASP A 44 7.32 -17.15 -2.60
CA ASP A 44 8.52 -17.43 -1.82
C ASP A 44 9.63 -16.39 -2.05
N GLN A 45 9.52 -15.61 -3.13
CA GLN A 45 10.52 -14.61 -3.53
C GLN A 45 10.15 -13.18 -3.11
N HIS A 46 8.86 -12.91 -2.90
CA HIS A 46 8.37 -11.58 -2.53
C HIS A 46 7.71 -11.60 -1.15
N PRO A 47 7.83 -10.52 -0.35
CA PRO A 47 7.25 -10.44 0.97
C PRO A 47 5.75 -10.09 0.88
N ILE A 48 4.96 -11.01 0.34
CA ILE A 48 3.53 -10.83 0.12
C ILE A 48 2.73 -12.08 0.50
N TRP A 49 1.62 -11.83 1.19
CA TRP A 49 0.75 -12.83 1.80
C TRP A 49 -0.71 -12.44 1.67
N PHE A 50 -1.59 -13.40 1.95
CA PHE A 50 -3.01 -13.15 2.12
C PHE A 50 -3.54 -13.90 3.33
N ASP A 51 -4.54 -13.32 3.99
CA ASP A 51 -5.29 -13.92 5.08
C ASP A 51 -6.74 -14.15 4.66
N ARG A 52 -7.13 -15.42 4.51
CA ARG A 52 -8.50 -15.77 4.13
C ARG A 52 -9.53 -15.60 5.23
N GLY A 53 -9.12 -15.69 6.50
CA GLY A 53 -10.00 -15.52 7.65
C GLY A 53 -10.24 -14.04 7.89
N ARG A 54 -9.17 -13.26 8.02
CA ARG A 54 -9.31 -11.81 8.24
C ARG A 54 -9.56 -11.00 6.97
N LYS A 55 -9.58 -11.65 5.80
CA LYS A 55 -9.83 -11.03 4.48
C LYS A 55 -8.92 -9.83 4.20
N MET A 56 -7.62 -10.08 4.14
CA MET A 56 -6.65 -9.03 3.81
C MET A 56 -5.49 -9.57 2.96
N VAL A 57 -4.91 -8.71 2.13
CA VAL A 57 -3.58 -8.93 1.55
C VAL A 57 -2.57 -8.19 2.42
N ILE A 58 -1.37 -8.71 2.54
CA ILE A 58 -0.31 -8.18 3.39
C ILE A 58 0.95 -8.10 2.54
N ALA A 59 1.63 -6.96 2.50
CA ALA A 59 2.93 -6.80 1.87
C ALA A 59 3.88 -6.05 2.80
N ASP A 60 5.15 -6.46 2.86
CA ASP A 60 6.18 -5.66 3.53
C ASP A 60 6.90 -4.76 2.52
N GLY A 61 7.37 -3.60 2.99
CA GLY A 61 8.14 -2.65 2.21
C GLY A 61 8.78 -1.58 3.08
N GLU A 62 8.99 -0.39 2.53
CA GLU A 62 9.64 0.71 3.25
C GLU A 62 9.11 2.09 2.84
N ILE A 63 9.27 3.07 3.74
CA ILE A 63 9.04 4.47 3.39
C ILE A 63 10.16 4.95 2.45
N CYS A 64 9.80 5.52 1.30
CA CYS A 64 10.75 6.08 0.34
C CYS A 64 10.58 7.59 0.11
N LEU A 65 9.44 8.18 0.50
CA LEU A 65 9.21 9.62 0.40
C LEU A 65 8.39 10.12 1.60
N ARG A 66 8.80 11.24 2.18
CA ARG A 66 8.03 11.93 3.25
C ARG A 66 7.52 13.31 2.86
N LYS A 67 8.02 13.87 1.75
CA LYS A 67 7.72 15.23 1.32
C LYS A 67 7.73 15.31 -0.19
N GLY A 68 6.71 15.93 -0.75
CA GLY A 68 6.57 16.11 -2.19
C GLY A 68 5.12 15.90 -2.61
N THR A 69 4.82 16.31 -3.85
CA THR A 69 3.58 15.95 -4.53
C THR A 69 3.54 14.45 -4.80
N LEU A 70 2.36 13.86 -4.80
CA LEU A 70 2.18 12.43 -4.94
C LEU A 70 1.39 12.10 -6.20
N GLU A 71 1.91 11.15 -6.98
CA GLU A 71 1.11 10.38 -7.93
C GLU A 71 0.58 9.10 -7.28
N MET A 72 1.38 8.52 -6.36
CA MET A 72 1.09 7.26 -5.69
C MET A 72 1.14 7.41 -4.17
N PHE A 73 0.32 6.62 -3.49
CA PHE A 73 0.59 6.27 -2.09
C PHE A 73 1.71 5.24 -2.01
N ALA A 74 1.65 4.19 -2.83
CA ALA A 74 2.67 3.15 -2.88
C ALA A 74 2.93 2.69 -4.32
N CYS A 75 4.21 2.44 -4.63
CA CYS A 75 4.67 1.91 -5.91
C CYS A 75 5.42 0.59 -5.74
N LEU A 76 5.80 -0.02 -6.87
CA LEU A 76 6.73 -1.14 -6.88
C LEU A 76 8.17 -0.64 -6.69
N GLN A 77 9.01 -1.45 -6.07
CA GLN A 77 10.43 -1.10 -5.89
C GLN A 77 11.15 -0.96 -7.24
N GLY A 78 11.91 0.13 -7.40
CA GLY A 78 12.66 0.48 -8.59
C GLY A 78 11.82 1.15 -9.69
N THR A 79 10.72 1.82 -9.33
CA THR A 79 9.81 2.45 -10.30
C THR A 79 9.56 3.93 -10.00
N LYS A 80 8.61 4.24 -9.12
CA LYS A 80 8.04 5.57 -8.88
C LYS A 80 8.31 6.10 -7.47
N GLU A 81 9.42 5.71 -6.84
CA GLU A 81 9.70 6.11 -5.44
C GLU A 81 9.81 7.63 -5.23
N HIS A 82 10.15 8.40 -6.26
CA HIS A 82 10.24 9.85 -6.19
C HIS A 82 8.89 10.57 -6.01
N GLU A 83 7.78 9.85 -6.18
CA GLU A 83 6.41 10.35 -6.14
C GLU A 83 5.46 9.42 -5.36
N SER A 84 6.05 8.54 -4.52
CA SER A 84 5.36 7.51 -3.74
C SER A 84 5.82 7.51 -2.30
N ILE A 85 4.90 7.40 -1.32
CA ILE A 85 5.28 7.32 0.10
C ILE A 85 5.95 5.98 0.44
N VAL A 86 5.43 4.87 -0.11
CA VAL A 86 5.86 3.51 0.20
C VAL A 86 6.38 2.79 -1.04
N SER A 87 7.55 2.16 -0.93
CA SER A 87 8.10 1.25 -1.94
C SER A 87 7.85 -0.20 -1.52
N LEU A 88 7.23 -0.99 -2.41
CA LEU A 88 6.94 -2.40 -2.17
C LEU A 88 7.75 -3.31 -3.11
N PRO A 89 8.62 -4.20 -2.60
CA PRO A 89 9.39 -5.17 -3.38
C PRO A 89 8.54 -6.39 -3.82
N VAL A 90 7.38 -6.13 -4.42
CA VAL A 90 6.41 -7.13 -4.88
C VAL A 90 6.13 -6.95 -6.38
N LYS A 91 5.31 -7.83 -6.95
CA LYS A 91 4.73 -7.64 -8.29
C LYS A 91 3.29 -7.16 -8.15
N ALA A 92 2.86 -6.22 -8.99
CA ALA A 92 1.49 -5.70 -8.96
C ALA A 92 0.46 -6.82 -9.19
N MET A 93 0.76 -7.77 -10.08
CA MET A 93 -0.08 -8.95 -10.31
C MET A 93 -0.27 -9.82 -9.05
N MET A 94 0.70 -9.85 -8.14
CA MET A 94 0.55 -10.60 -6.88
C MET A 94 -0.43 -9.93 -5.93
N VAL A 95 -0.44 -8.60 -5.86
CA VAL A 95 -1.44 -7.84 -5.09
C VAL A 95 -2.83 -8.08 -5.68
N HIS A 96 -2.95 -7.98 -7.00
CA HIS A 96 -4.19 -8.30 -7.73
C HIS A 96 -4.70 -9.71 -7.39
N ALA A 97 -3.86 -10.73 -7.57
CA ALA A 97 -4.22 -12.12 -7.31
C ALA A 97 -4.59 -12.35 -5.84
N GLY A 98 -3.90 -11.69 -4.91
CA GLY A 98 -4.20 -11.73 -3.48
C GLY A 98 -5.60 -11.19 -3.17
N LEU A 99 -5.96 -10.05 -3.76
CA LEU A 99 -7.28 -9.42 -3.58
C LEU A 99 -8.40 -10.33 -4.11
N ILE A 100 -8.22 -10.93 -5.29
CA ILE A 100 -9.14 -11.93 -5.83
C ILE A 100 -9.24 -13.15 -4.91
N ALA A 101 -8.12 -13.65 -4.38
CA ALA A 101 -8.08 -14.84 -3.53
C ALA A 101 -8.83 -14.68 -2.20
N ILE A 102 -8.96 -13.44 -1.69
CA ILE A 102 -9.76 -13.11 -0.51
C ILE A 102 -11.20 -12.68 -0.84
N GLY A 103 -11.57 -12.63 -2.13
CA GLY A 103 -12.93 -12.39 -2.61
C GLY A 103 -13.25 -10.94 -2.99
N ALA A 104 -12.25 -10.05 -3.07
CA ALA A 104 -12.45 -8.70 -3.59
C ALA A 104 -12.85 -8.76 -5.07
N LYS A 105 -13.78 -7.89 -5.47
CA LYS A 105 -14.21 -7.79 -6.86
C LYS A 105 -13.44 -6.68 -7.56
N GLN A 106 -12.78 -7.04 -8.65
CA GLN A 106 -12.21 -6.05 -9.56
C GLN A 106 -13.35 -5.26 -10.23
N GLY A 107 -13.16 -3.95 -10.39
CA GLY A 107 -14.00 -3.11 -11.25
C GLY A 107 -13.27 -2.74 -12.55
N THR A 108 -13.12 -1.44 -12.78
CA THR A 108 -12.55 -0.89 -14.01
C THR A 108 -11.59 0.25 -13.70
N PRO A 109 -10.46 0.37 -14.41
CA PRO A 109 -9.63 1.57 -14.40
C PRO A 109 -10.40 2.83 -14.78
N VAL A 110 -9.83 3.98 -14.44
CA VAL A 110 -10.28 5.29 -14.90
C VAL A 110 -10.37 5.34 -16.43
N LYS A 111 -11.30 6.14 -16.94
CA LYS A 111 -11.38 6.50 -18.36
C LYS A 111 -11.40 8.02 -18.48
N PHE A 112 -10.47 8.60 -19.25
CA PHE A 112 -10.40 10.05 -19.43
C PHE A 112 -11.21 10.57 -20.63
N SER A 113 -11.32 9.78 -21.71
CA SER A 113 -11.94 10.20 -22.97
C SER A 113 -12.87 9.12 -23.52
N PRO A 114 -14.01 9.46 -24.16
CA PRO A 114 -14.49 10.82 -24.46
C PRO A 114 -15.15 11.56 -23.28
N GLU A 115 -15.41 10.86 -22.18
CA GLU A 115 -16.00 11.39 -20.95
C GLU A 115 -15.23 10.79 -19.77
N PHE A 116 -14.92 11.61 -18.77
CA PHE A 116 -14.28 11.14 -17.55
C PHE A 116 -15.20 10.15 -16.82
N LYS A 117 -14.67 8.97 -16.50
CA LYS A 117 -15.31 7.99 -15.61
C LYS A 117 -14.28 7.56 -14.58
N PRO A 118 -14.57 7.72 -13.28
CA PRO A 118 -13.64 7.35 -12.23
C PRO A 118 -13.42 5.84 -12.23
N ALA A 119 -12.33 5.42 -11.59
CA ALA A 119 -12.11 4.01 -11.32
C ALA A 119 -13.26 3.42 -10.48
N THR A 120 -13.55 2.13 -10.70
CA THR A 120 -14.58 1.39 -9.95
C THR A 120 -14.01 0.10 -9.40
N GLY A 121 -14.65 -0.49 -8.40
CA GLY A 121 -14.25 -1.79 -7.85
C GLY A 121 -14.68 -1.95 -6.40
N GLU A 122 -14.28 -3.06 -5.79
CA GLU A 122 -14.39 -3.22 -4.34
C GLU A 122 -13.53 -2.15 -3.65
N GLU A 123 -14.10 -1.44 -2.68
CA GLU A 123 -13.37 -0.45 -1.90
C GLU A 123 -12.33 -1.15 -1.01
N ILE A 124 -11.09 -0.65 -1.03
CA ILE A 124 -9.94 -1.20 -0.30
C ILE A 124 -9.41 -0.13 0.65
N ALA A 125 -9.56 -0.36 1.95
CA ALA A 125 -8.86 0.43 2.95
C ALA A 125 -7.42 -0.06 3.10
N ILE A 126 -6.49 0.88 3.15
CA ILE A 126 -5.06 0.60 3.29
C ILE A 126 -4.60 1.04 4.67
N TYR A 127 -3.93 0.14 5.38
CA TYR A 127 -3.32 0.45 6.67
C TYR A 127 -1.83 0.14 6.62
N VAL A 128 -1.04 0.95 7.31
CA VAL A 128 0.41 0.76 7.39
C VAL A 128 0.82 0.60 8.84
N GLN A 129 1.56 -0.46 9.13
CA GLN A 129 2.09 -0.78 10.45
C GLN A 129 3.61 -0.76 10.44
N TRP A 130 4.22 -0.13 11.44
CA TRP A 130 5.67 0.00 11.57
C TRP A 130 6.10 -0.02 13.04
N LYS A 131 7.41 0.03 13.26
CA LYS A 131 8.01 0.26 14.59
C LYS A 131 8.48 1.71 14.67
N ASP A 132 8.07 2.42 15.71
CA ASP A 132 8.62 3.75 15.98
C ASP A 132 10.05 3.68 16.54
N ASP A 133 10.63 4.85 16.79
CA ASP A 133 11.96 5.01 17.38
C ASP A 133 12.10 4.39 18.78
N GLN A 134 10.99 4.20 19.49
CA GLN A 134 10.91 3.51 20.77
C GLN A 134 10.67 2.00 20.63
N GLY A 135 10.58 1.46 19.40
CA GLY A 135 10.31 0.06 19.11
C GLY A 135 8.86 -0.37 19.36
N LYS A 136 7.96 0.58 19.65
CA LYS A 136 6.53 0.33 19.80
C LYS A 136 5.89 0.17 18.42
N THR A 137 4.96 -0.78 18.32
CA THR A 137 4.22 -0.98 17.08
C THR A 137 3.19 0.13 16.91
N GLN A 138 3.26 0.81 15.79
CA GLN A 138 2.30 1.83 15.37
C GLN A 138 1.52 1.32 14.15
N ILE A 139 0.30 1.82 13.97
CA ILE A 139 -0.50 1.58 12.78
C ILE A 139 -1.23 2.88 12.42
N ALA A 140 -1.35 3.16 11.13
CA ALA A 140 -2.08 4.31 10.61
C ALA A 140 -2.93 3.92 9.40
N ASN A 141 -4.00 4.66 9.18
CA ASN A 141 -4.72 4.63 7.91
C ASN A 141 -3.86 5.36 6.86
N ALA A 142 -3.63 4.75 5.70
CA ALA A 142 -2.84 5.34 4.63
C ALA A 142 -3.38 6.72 4.18
N ARG A 143 -4.70 6.91 4.27
CA ARG A 143 -5.36 8.18 3.96
C ARG A 143 -4.85 9.34 4.81
N ASP A 144 -4.44 9.07 6.05
CA ASP A 144 -3.92 10.11 6.95
C ASP A 144 -2.55 10.62 6.55
N TRP A 145 -1.83 9.91 5.66
CA TRP A 145 -0.53 10.30 5.15
C TRP A 145 -0.59 11.10 3.85
N VAL A 146 -1.77 11.18 3.24
CA VAL A 146 -2.03 11.89 1.98
C VAL A 146 -2.86 13.12 2.31
N ARG A 147 -2.32 14.32 2.09
CA ARG A 147 -3.04 15.57 2.31
C ARG A 147 -3.36 16.28 1.01
N LYS A 148 -4.49 16.99 0.97
CA LYS A 148 -4.86 17.86 -0.16
C LYS A 148 -3.86 19.04 -0.19
N SER A 149 -3.25 19.25 -1.35
CA SER A 149 -2.19 20.25 -1.54
C SER A 149 -2.63 21.64 -1.03
N GLY A 150 -1.83 22.24 -0.15
CA GLY A 150 -2.09 23.57 0.40
C GLY A 150 -3.15 23.62 1.52
N THR A 151 -3.56 22.47 2.07
CA THR A 151 -4.51 22.38 3.19
C THR A 151 -4.01 21.38 4.25
N ASP A 152 -4.67 21.36 5.41
CA ASP A 152 -4.47 20.34 6.45
C ASP A 152 -5.41 19.13 6.29
N ASP A 153 -6.27 19.14 5.27
CA ASP A 153 -7.26 18.08 5.03
C ASP A 153 -6.57 16.84 4.45
N THR A 154 -6.85 15.69 5.05
CA THR A 154 -6.38 14.39 4.54
C THR A 154 -7.32 13.81 3.49
N LEU A 155 -6.87 12.76 2.81
CA LEU A 155 -7.68 12.01 1.86
C LEU A 155 -8.92 11.43 2.56
N ASP A 156 -10.10 11.74 2.05
CA ASP A 156 -11.40 11.37 2.65
C ASP A 156 -12.05 10.14 2.02
N THR A 157 -11.45 9.59 0.96
CA THR A 157 -11.92 8.38 0.26
C THR A 157 -10.89 7.27 0.30
N ASN A 158 -11.35 6.03 0.41
CA ASN A 158 -10.52 4.84 0.19
C ASN A 158 -10.29 4.63 -1.32
N TRP A 159 -9.31 3.78 -1.63
CA TRP A 159 -9.06 3.31 -2.99
C TRP A 159 -10.10 2.28 -3.40
N VAL A 160 -10.25 2.06 -4.71
CA VAL A 160 -11.02 0.94 -5.26
C VAL A 160 -10.11 -0.02 -6.01
N PHE A 161 -10.46 -1.31 -5.96
CA PHE A 161 -9.78 -2.34 -6.74
C PHE A 161 -10.22 -2.29 -8.21
N ALA A 162 -9.63 -1.34 -8.94
CA ALA A 162 -9.81 -1.18 -10.37
C ALA A 162 -9.27 -2.37 -11.16
N GLY A 163 -8.14 -2.92 -10.72
CA GLY A 163 -7.29 -3.79 -11.51
C GLY A 163 -6.65 -3.02 -12.67
N SER A 164 -5.75 -3.68 -13.41
CA SER A 164 -5.02 -3.06 -14.54
C SER A 164 -5.28 -3.84 -15.83
N TYR A 165 -4.81 -3.31 -16.96
CA TYR A 165 -4.89 -3.99 -18.24
C TYR A 165 -3.78 -5.03 -18.40
N LEU A 166 -4.07 -6.05 -19.22
CA LEU A 166 -3.05 -6.93 -19.77
C LEU A 166 -2.74 -6.46 -21.19
N TRP A 167 -1.52 -5.99 -21.40
CA TRP A 167 -0.99 -5.65 -22.72
C TRP A 167 -0.18 -6.83 -23.26
N THR A 168 -0.26 -7.09 -24.55
CA THR A 168 0.56 -8.12 -25.20
C THR A 168 1.69 -7.41 -25.96
N ASP A 169 2.94 -7.72 -25.61
CA ASP A 169 4.09 -7.25 -26.36
C ASP A 169 4.09 -7.88 -27.76
N GLU A 170 3.96 -7.06 -28.81
CA GLU A 170 3.86 -7.55 -30.19
C GLU A 170 5.15 -8.19 -30.70
N ARG A 171 6.30 -7.86 -30.11
CA ARG A 171 7.61 -8.41 -30.47
C ARG A 171 7.88 -9.74 -29.78
N THR A 172 7.48 -9.90 -28.52
CA THR A 172 7.76 -11.12 -27.73
C THR A 172 6.56 -12.05 -27.57
N GLY A 173 5.34 -11.55 -27.76
CA GLY A 173 4.09 -12.25 -27.47
C GLY A 173 3.76 -12.34 -25.97
N GLU A 174 4.56 -11.70 -25.10
CA GLU A 174 4.38 -11.78 -23.65
C GLU A 174 3.20 -10.90 -23.19
N LYS A 175 2.41 -11.41 -22.24
CA LYS A 175 1.36 -10.63 -21.58
C LYS A 175 1.92 -9.93 -20.36
N VAL A 176 1.91 -8.59 -20.40
CA VAL A 176 2.36 -7.71 -19.33
C VAL A 176 1.15 -7.10 -18.64
N TYR A 177 1.11 -7.22 -17.31
CA TYR A 177 0.14 -6.47 -16.50
C TYR A 177 0.65 -5.05 -16.34
N THR A 178 -0.11 -4.08 -16.84
CA THR A 178 0.45 -2.73 -17.06
C THR A 178 0.83 -1.99 -15.78
N ALA A 179 0.22 -2.33 -14.64
CA ALA A 179 0.62 -1.81 -13.34
C ALA A 179 2.03 -2.22 -12.89
N GLU A 180 2.67 -3.19 -13.56
CA GLU A 180 4.08 -3.52 -13.30
C GLU A 180 5.04 -2.35 -13.60
N GLY A 181 4.56 -1.30 -14.28
CA GLY A 181 5.27 -0.03 -14.44
C GLY A 181 5.35 0.83 -13.16
N GLY A 182 4.68 0.46 -12.07
CA GLY A 182 4.74 1.16 -10.78
C GLY A 182 3.40 1.72 -10.28
N ASP A 183 2.35 1.69 -11.10
CA ASP A 183 1.03 2.24 -10.79
C ASP A 183 0.23 1.28 -9.88
N LEU A 184 0.68 1.14 -8.62
CA LEU A 184 0.11 0.16 -7.70
C LEU A 184 -1.04 0.74 -6.86
N ILE A 185 -0.78 1.77 -6.05
CA ILE A 185 -1.78 2.45 -5.21
C ILE A 185 -1.75 3.93 -5.54
N CYS A 186 -2.58 4.37 -6.47
CA CYS A 186 -2.50 5.71 -7.05
C CYS A 186 -3.35 6.73 -6.26
N VAL A 187 -2.86 7.96 -6.12
CA VAL A 187 -3.63 9.11 -5.63
C VAL A 187 -3.94 10.12 -6.74
N SER A 188 -3.23 10.05 -7.85
CA SER A 188 -3.66 10.57 -9.16
C SER A 188 -4.24 9.43 -9.98
N ASN A 189 -5.22 9.70 -10.85
CA ASN A 189 -5.83 8.61 -11.62
C ASN A 189 -4.89 8.11 -12.72
N PHE A 190 -4.80 6.79 -12.90
CA PHE A 190 -4.02 6.16 -13.96
C PHE A 190 -4.81 5.01 -14.59
N MET A 191 -4.85 4.97 -15.92
CA MET A 191 -5.48 3.85 -16.66
C MET A 191 -4.81 2.49 -16.35
N THR A 192 -3.56 2.52 -15.92
CA THR A 192 -2.72 1.37 -15.60
C THR A 192 -2.73 1.00 -14.12
N ALA A 193 -3.45 1.72 -13.27
CA ALA A 193 -3.48 1.51 -11.82
C ALA A 193 -3.97 0.11 -11.40
N THR A 194 -3.46 -0.48 -10.32
CA THR A 194 -4.12 -1.63 -9.67
C THR A 194 -5.20 -1.17 -8.69
N LEU A 195 -4.85 -0.21 -7.83
CA LEU A 195 -5.75 0.51 -6.95
C LEU A 195 -5.70 2.00 -7.33
N ASP A 196 -6.87 2.62 -7.44
CA ASP A 196 -7.02 4.01 -7.84
C ASP A 196 -8.13 4.69 -7.02
N LEU A 197 -8.19 6.02 -7.03
CA LEU A 197 -9.24 6.77 -6.36
C LEU A 197 -10.54 6.76 -7.18
N PRO A 198 -11.71 6.59 -6.55
CA PRO A 198 -13.02 6.66 -7.21
C PRO A 198 -13.51 8.10 -7.41
N ILE A 199 -12.59 9.07 -7.45
CA ILE A 199 -12.84 10.49 -7.68
C ILE A 199 -11.87 10.99 -8.75
N GLU A 200 -12.21 12.10 -9.39
CA GLU A 200 -11.30 12.77 -10.32
C GLU A 200 -10.08 13.30 -9.57
N SER A 201 -8.91 12.81 -9.98
CA SER A 201 -7.63 13.27 -9.47
C SER A 201 -6.61 13.38 -10.60
N SER A 202 -6.11 14.59 -10.81
CA SER A 202 -5.21 14.89 -11.92
C SER A 202 -3.86 14.19 -11.75
N GLN A 203 -3.35 13.67 -12.86
CA GLN A 203 -1.98 13.16 -13.05
C GLN A 203 -1.09 14.17 -13.79
N GLU A 204 -1.55 15.40 -13.98
CA GLU A 204 -0.74 16.46 -14.59
C GLU A 204 0.06 17.18 -13.51
N ASN A 205 1.39 17.28 -13.68
CA ASN A 205 2.32 17.85 -12.69
C ASN A 205 1.89 19.21 -12.11
N ALA A 206 1.27 20.07 -12.92
CA ALA A 206 0.85 21.42 -12.50
C ALA A 206 -0.43 21.43 -11.63
N THR A 207 -1.16 20.31 -11.58
CA THR A 207 -2.48 20.20 -10.93
C THR A 207 -2.58 18.96 -10.03
N LEU A 208 -1.44 18.42 -9.57
CA LEU A 208 -1.43 17.32 -8.59
C LEU A 208 -2.18 17.73 -7.31
N ASN A 209 -3.22 16.97 -7.01
CA ASN A 209 -4.17 17.30 -5.95
C ASN A 209 -3.67 16.96 -4.54
N PHE A 210 -2.64 16.12 -4.44
CA PHE A 210 -2.20 15.53 -3.17
C PHE A 210 -0.69 15.61 -2.97
N GLU A 211 -0.30 15.70 -1.71
CA GLU A 211 1.10 15.70 -1.25
C GLU A 211 1.26 14.89 0.03
N ALA A 212 2.51 14.52 0.34
CA ALA A 212 2.86 13.75 1.53
C ALA A 212 2.68 14.59 2.82
N PHE A 213 1.94 14.06 3.79
CA PHE A 213 1.79 14.68 5.11
C PHE A 213 2.98 14.32 6.01
N THR A 214 4.11 15.01 5.81
CA THR A 214 5.41 14.73 6.43
C THR A 214 5.37 14.39 7.93
N ASP A 215 4.58 15.12 8.71
CA ASP A 215 4.51 14.96 10.17
C ASP A 215 3.88 13.64 10.62
N ARG A 216 3.14 12.97 9.75
CA ARG A 216 2.44 11.70 10.04
C ARG A 216 3.16 10.48 9.48
N ILE A 217 4.14 10.69 8.60
CA ILE A 217 4.88 9.63 7.92
C ILE A 217 6.20 9.38 8.67
N PRO A 218 6.52 8.12 9.04
CA PRO A 218 7.78 7.80 9.70
C PRO A 218 9.00 8.08 8.80
N ALA A 219 10.21 8.04 9.36
CA ALA A 219 11.45 8.36 8.64
C ALA A 219 11.62 7.52 7.35
N GLU A 220 12.26 8.07 6.33
CA GLU A 220 12.62 7.32 5.11
C GLU A 220 13.48 6.11 5.49
N GLY A 221 13.29 5.00 4.77
CA GLY A 221 13.89 3.70 5.09
C GLY A 221 13.19 2.92 6.21
N THR A 222 12.19 3.50 6.90
CA THR A 222 11.42 2.77 7.92
C THR A 222 10.73 1.58 7.27
N LYS A 223 10.99 0.37 7.78
CA LYS A 223 10.32 -0.84 7.32
C LYS A 223 8.86 -0.83 7.76
N VAL A 224 7.97 -1.11 6.81
CA VAL A 224 6.53 -1.09 7.02
C VAL A 224 5.88 -2.37 6.54
N ARG A 225 4.73 -2.68 7.14
CA ARG A 225 3.80 -3.69 6.68
C ARG A 225 2.51 -3.01 6.23
N VAL A 226 2.15 -3.20 4.98
CA VAL A 226 0.95 -2.66 4.35
C VAL A 226 -0.13 -3.74 4.34
N PHE A 227 -1.33 -3.37 4.80
CA PHE A 227 -2.52 -4.22 4.80
C PHE A 227 -3.54 -3.67 3.81
N PHE A 228 -3.97 -4.51 2.88
CA PHE A 228 -5.03 -4.22 1.93
C PHE A 228 -6.31 -4.89 2.42
N VAL A 229 -7.29 -4.10 2.84
CA VAL A 229 -8.50 -4.56 3.52
C VAL A 229 -9.74 -4.22 2.69
N PRO A 230 -10.32 -5.17 1.94
CA PRO A 230 -11.57 -4.95 1.24
C PRO A 230 -12.72 -4.61 2.19
N LYS A 231 -13.55 -3.64 1.80
CA LYS A 231 -14.74 -3.17 2.51
C LYS A 231 -15.99 -3.86 1.94
N PHE A 232 -16.07 -5.18 2.17
CA PHE A 232 -17.24 -5.94 1.75
C PHE A 232 -18.53 -5.39 2.36
N LYS A 233 -19.63 -5.47 1.61
CA LYS A 233 -20.98 -5.34 2.16
C LYS A 233 -21.22 -6.49 3.15
N LYS A 234 -21.00 -6.21 4.43
CA LYS A 234 -21.11 -7.21 5.50
C LYS A 234 -22.55 -7.37 5.97
N PRO A 235 -22.93 -8.57 6.47
CA PRO A 235 -24.05 -8.69 7.40
C PRO A 235 -23.77 -7.84 8.64
N ALA A 236 -24.82 -7.31 9.29
CA ALA A 236 -24.74 -6.31 10.36
C ALA A 236 -23.80 -6.67 11.54
N ASP A 237 -23.44 -7.95 11.73
CA ASP A 237 -22.74 -8.44 12.92
C ASP A 237 -21.26 -8.83 12.71
N ALA A 238 -20.70 -8.68 11.50
CA ALA A 238 -19.33 -9.10 11.21
C ALA A 238 -18.31 -7.97 11.49
N LYS A 239 -17.46 -8.13 12.51
CA LYS A 239 -16.43 -7.13 12.85
C LYS A 239 -15.40 -6.95 11.71
N PRO A 240 -15.00 -5.72 11.34
CA PRO A 240 -13.89 -5.51 10.41
C PRO A 240 -12.56 -6.03 10.99
N PRO A 241 -11.64 -6.48 10.12
CA PRO A 241 -10.34 -6.99 10.56
C PRO A 241 -9.47 -5.89 11.19
N ILE A 242 -9.69 -4.64 10.81
CA ILE A 242 -9.15 -3.43 11.45
C ILE A 242 -10.32 -2.48 11.67
N ASP A 243 -10.49 -2.01 12.90
CA ASP A 243 -11.45 -0.95 13.20
C ASP A 243 -10.89 0.38 12.69
N GLU A 244 -11.63 1.07 11.83
CA GLU A 244 -11.15 2.31 11.21
C GLU A 244 -11.17 3.49 12.19
N ALA A 245 -12.08 3.47 13.16
CA ALA A 245 -12.16 4.51 14.19
C ALA A 245 -11.07 4.36 15.26
N ASP A 246 -10.55 3.13 15.42
CA ASP A 246 -9.52 2.81 16.39
C ASP A 246 -8.62 1.67 15.84
N PRO A 247 -7.75 1.97 14.85
CA PRO A 247 -6.91 0.96 14.25
C PRO A 247 -5.89 0.48 15.28
N GLN A 248 -6.05 -0.78 15.69
CA GLN A 248 -5.15 -1.43 16.62
C GLN A 248 -4.09 -2.23 15.85
N PRO A 249 -2.81 -2.19 16.28
CA PRO A 249 -1.77 -2.99 15.67
C PRO A 249 -2.16 -4.46 15.58
N ILE A 250 -1.94 -5.04 14.40
CA ILE A 250 -2.14 -6.46 14.21
C ILE A 250 -0.93 -7.19 14.79
N GLU A 251 -1.11 -7.84 15.93
CA GLU A 251 -0.10 -8.71 16.51
C GLU A 251 0.06 -10.01 15.71
N LYS A 252 1.32 -10.41 15.50
CA LYS A 252 1.71 -11.66 14.82
C LYS A 252 0.85 -11.97 13.57
N PRO A 253 0.69 -11.05 12.59
CA PRO A 253 0.09 -11.45 11.31
C PRO A 253 1.00 -12.50 10.67
N MET A 254 2.31 -12.35 10.86
CA MET A 254 3.45 -13.23 10.61
C MET A 254 4.70 -12.60 11.26
N PRO A 255 5.81 -13.35 11.47
CA PRO A 255 7.08 -12.72 11.88
C PRO A 255 7.44 -11.61 10.89
N MET A 256 7.71 -10.40 11.37
CA MET A 256 8.36 -9.37 10.56
C MET A 256 9.80 -9.81 10.30
N PRO A 257 10.37 -9.55 9.11
CA PRO A 257 11.81 -9.69 8.95
C PRO A 257 12.49 -8.84 10.03
N LYS A 258 13.41 -9.44 10.79
CA LYS A 258 14.32 -8.65 11.64
C LYS A 258 15.09 -7.72 10.72
N ALA A 259 15.37 -6.49 11.13
CA ALA A 259 16.38 -5.66 10.47
C ALA A 259 17.63 -6.54 10.35
N GLU A 260 18.02 -6.88 9.12
CA GLU A 260 19.25 -7.63 8.91
C GLU A 260 20.38 -6.69 9.31
N GLU A 261 21.17 -7.09 10.31
CA GLU A 261 22.51 -6.51 10.49
C GLU A 261 23.22 -6.71 9.15
N GLU A 262 23.63 -5.60 8.52
CA GLU A 262 24.36 -5.62 7.26
C GLU A 262 25.53 -6.60 7.38
N LYS A 263 25.42 -7.74 6.71
CA LYS A 263 26.58 -8.60 6.51
C LYS A 263 27.51 -7.88 5.55
N PRO A 264 28.81 -7.73 5.87
CA PRO A 264 29.76 -7.10 4.97
C PRO A 264 29.71 -7.80 3.61
N MET A 265 29.51 -6.99 2.57
CA MET A 265 29.53 -7.44 1.18
C MET A 265 30.91 -8.06 0.91
N GLU A 266 30.95 -9.38 0.77
CA GLU A 266 32.17 -10.10 0.43
C GLU A 266 32.57 -9.68 -0.99
N LYS A 267 33.75 -9.05 -1.13
CA LYS A 267 34.26 -8.60 -2.43
C LYS A 267 34.27 -9.80 -3.40
N PRO A 268 33.85 -9.62 -4.67
CA PRO A 268 33.99 -10.68 -5.65
C PRO A 268 35.45 -11.08 -5.78
N ALA A 269 35.73 -12.38 -5.62
CA ALA A 269 37.03 -12.95 -5.92
C ALA A 269 37.39 -12.64 -7.38
N ALA A 270 38.57 -12.06 -7.57
CA ALA A 270 39.11 -11.80 -8.89
C ALA A 270 39.16 -13.10 -9.70
N ALA A 271 38.51 -13.09 -10.87
CA ALA A 271 38.62 -14.17 -11.83
C ALA A 271 40.07 -14.23 -12.33
N THR A 272 40.78 -15.30 -11.98
CA THR A 272 42.10 -15.61 -12.52
C THR A 272 41.93 -16.04 -13.97
N GLU A 273 42.32 -15.17 -14.89
CA GLU A 273 42.46 -15.45 -16.31
C GLU A 273 43.52 -16.54 -16.51
N LYS A 274 43.10 -17.73 -16.93
CA LYS A 274 44.03 -18.79 -17.37
C LYS A 274 44.46 -18.46 -18.81
N GLN A 275 45.68 -17.95 -18.94
CA GLN A 275 46.41 -17.96 -20.21
C GLN A 275 46.65 -19.40 -20.65
N GLU A 276 45.98 -19.81 -21.72
CA GLU A 276 46.30 -21.02 -22.45
C GLU A 276 47.41 -20.68 -23.47
N THR A 277 48.60 -21.20 -23.22
CA THR A 277 49.79 -21.02 -24.06
C THR A 277 49.69 -21.89 -25.31
N GLU A 278 49.41 -21.28 -26.45
CA GLU A 278 49.63 -21.90 -27.76
C GLU A 278 51.08 -21.67 -28.21
N LYS A 279 51.73 -22.76 -28.67
CA LYS A 279 53.14 -22.83 -29.05
C LYS A 279 53.29 -22.50 -30.55
N PRO A 280 54.33 -21.77 -30.99
CA PRO A 280 54.44 -21.33 -32.37
C PRO A 280 54.94 -22.45 -33.30
N ALA A 281 54.31 -22.59 -34.47
CA ALA A 281 54.84 -23.34 -35.61
C ALA A 281 55.23 -22.36 -36.72
N ALA A 282 56.28 -22.73 -37.44
CA ALA A 282 57.22 -21.85 -38.09
C ALA A 282 56.81 -21.33 -39.48
N ASP A 283 57.40 -20.18 -39.77
CA ASP A 283 57.61 -19.50 -41.05
C ASP A 283 58.27 -20.39 -42.12
N GLN A 284 57.68 -20.39 -43.33
CA GLN A 284 58.38 -20.60 -44.60
C GLN A 284 57.75 -19.67 -45.66
N SER A 285 58.51 -18.64 -46.05
CA SER A 285 58.79 -18.14 -47.43
C SER A 285 57.65 -18.25 -48.46
N GLU A 286 57.32 -17.22 -49.25
CA GLU A 286 58.22 -16.57 -50.21
C GLU A 286 57.51 -15.35 -50.87
N THR A 287 58.32 -14.49 -51.45
CA THR A 287 58.11 -13.26 -52.24
C THR A 287 57.07 -13.39 -53.39
N THR A 288 56.50 -12.36 -54.02
CA THR A 288 57.08 -11.12 -54.61
C THR A 288 55.95 -10.28 -55.25
N GLU A 289 56.15 -8.95 -55.36
CA GLU A 289 55.73 -8.02 -56.47
C GLU A 289 54.24 -7.94 -56.89
N GLU A 290 53.63 -6.84 -57.33
CA GLU A 290 53.99 -5.46 -57.70
C GLU A 290 52.64 -4.69 -57.77
N SER A 291 52.63 -3.38 -57.50
CA SER A 291 51.50 -2.48 -57.86
C SER A 291 51.60 -2.09 -59.35
N PRO A 292 50.86 -1.12 -59.95
CA PRO A 292 49.65 -0.37 -59.54
C PRO A 292 48.60 -0.23 -60.67
N LYS A 293 47.44 0.40 -60.39
CA LYS A 293 46.97 1.68 -61.00
C LYS A 293 45.45 1.87 -60.94
N GLU A 294 45.11 3.14 -60.72
CA GLU A 294 43.83 3.82 -60.93
C GLU A 294 43.21 3.52 -62.30
N ASP A 295 41.88 3.48 -62.39
CA ASP A 295 41.14 4.48 -63.18
C ASP A 295 39.60 4.37 -63.00
N THR A 296 39.02 5.54 -62.73
CA THR A 296 37.72 6.15 -63.12
C THR A 296 36.51 5.36 -63.66
N ALA A 297 35.34 5.93 -63.32
CA ALA A 297 34.03 6.04 -64.04
C ALA A 297 32.86 5.39 -63.26
N ALA A 298 31.88 6.16 -62.74
CA ALA A 298 30.65 6.59 -63.44
C ALA A 298 29.94 5.38 -64.08
N GLU A 299 28.77 4.95 -63.63
CA GLU A 299 27.48 5.67 -63.55
C GLU A 299 26.55 5.03 -62.49
#